data_AF-A0A533RZK1-F1
#
_entry.id   AF-A0A533RZK1-F1
#
_cell.length_a   1.000
_cell.length_b   1.000
_cell.length_c   1.000
_cell.angle_alpha   90.00
_cell.angle_beta   90.00
_cell.angle_gamma   90.00
#
_symmetry.space_group_name_H-M   'P 1'
#
loop_
_entity.id
_entity.type
_entity.pdbx_description
1 polymer ?
#
loop_
_entity_poly.entity_id
_entity_poly.type
_entity_poly.pdbx_seq_one_letter_code
_entity_poly.pdbx_strand_id
1 'polypeptide(L)'
;KYAKDQLKIAQDSFKVGSMSKGDVIGVEALVAASEAGFTSAQNDYDMAVMELNKLIGLEFDTPIKLTTSFEFVKATDIKVAEAVYEALANNIEIISVKEDKAVKQVEFETAQKFLGGGATSYESAKYAQQAADIKVKKQEQDTALAVKKDYLTLLSLEQVINWNKKEVEKQQENQRIFALKYKAGLATGQDVRKATIDLESARQKLAEAIYNYNTLKSKFKYGIFVTGSGAAAIGG
;
A
#
# COMPACT_ATOMS: atom_id res chain seq x y z
N LYS A 1 -18.24 16.92 10.25
CA LYS A 1 -19.18 17.27 11.35
C LYS A 1 -18.47 18.08 12.45
N TYR A 2 -17.44 17.53 13.10
CA TYR A 2 -16.68 18.22 14.17
C TYR A 2 -16.10 19.60 13.77
N ALA A 3 -15.48 19.72 12.60
CA ALA A 3 -14.94 21.00 12.13
C ALA A 3 -16.03 22.09 11.96
N LYS A 4 -17.24 21.71 11.54
CA LYS A 4 -18.39 22.63 11.42
C LYS A 4 -18.92 23.07 12.78
N ASP A 5 -18.96 22.15 13.74
CA ASP A 5 -19.38 22.47 15.11
C ASP A 5 -18.38 23.44 15.78
N GLN A 6 -17.08 23.27 15.51
CA GLN A 6 -16.02 24.19 15.96
C GLN A 6 -16.14 25.58 15.32
N LEU A 7 -16.47 25.67 14.03
CA LEU A 7 -16.71 26.95 13.36
C LEU A 7 -17.89 27.69 13.98
N LYS A 8 -18.98 26.99 14.29
CA LYS A 8 -20.14 27.60 14.96
C LYS A 8 -19.76 28.18 16.33
N ILE A 9 -19.04 27.42 17.15
CA ILE A 9 -18.55 27.88 18.46
C ILE A 9 -17.63 29.10 18.29
N ALA A 10 -16.69 29.05 17.34
CA ALA A 10 -15.78 30.15 17.06
C ALA A 10 -16.51 31.44 16.64
N GLN A 11 -17.53 31.34 15.78
CA GLN A 11 -18.35 32.47 15.36
C GLN A 11 -19.17 33.06 16.51
N ASP A 12 -19.75 32.21 17.36
CA ASP A 12 -20.53 32.66 18.51
C ASP A 12 -19.63 33.27 19.60
N SER A 13 -18.44 32.73 19.83
CA SER A 13 -17.40 33.29 20.71
C SER A 13 -16.86 34.64 20.22
N PHE A 14 -16.75 34.84 18.90
CA PHE A 14 -16.39 36.13 18.31
C PHE A 14 -17.50 37.18 18.51
N LYS A 15 -18.77 36.81 18.33
CA LYS A 15 -19.92 37.71 18.55
C LYS A 15 -19.99 38.24 19.99
N VAL A 16 -19.59 37.42 20.98
CA VAL A 16 -19.52 37.84 22.40
C VAL A 16 -18.18 38.47 22.78
N GLY A 17 -17.30 38.76 21.82
CA GLY A 17 -16.01 39.47 22.02
C GLY A 17 -14.90 38.62 22.65
N SER A 18 -15.11 37.32 22.82
CA SER A 18 -14.18 36.40 23.50
C SER A 18 -13.14 35.74 22.57
N MET A 19 -13.20 36.00 21.26
CA MET A 19 -12.27 35.46 20.26
C MET A 19 -11.86 36.55 19.26
N SER A 20 -10.65 36.49 18.73
CA SER A 20 -10.20 37.48 17.73
C SER A 20 -10.66 37.12 16.31
N LYS A 21 -10.73 38.11 15.42
CA LYS A 21 -11.05 37.88 13.99
C LYS A 21 -10.01 36.97 13.30
N GLY A 22 -8.75 37.04 13.72
CA GLY A 22 -7.69 36.17 13.20
C GLY A 22 -7.91 34.70 13.57
N ASP A 23 -8.38 34.43 14.80
CA ASP A 23 -8.72 33.08 15.25
C ASP A 23 -9.92 32.51 14.48
N VAL A 24 -10.93 33.34 14.16
CA VAL A 24 -12.08 32.93 13.34
C VAL A 24 -11.62 32.49 11.95
N ILE A 25 -10.79 33.31 11.30
CA ILE A 25 -10.24 33.01 9.96
C ILE A 25 -9.43 31.71 9.98
N GLY A 26 -8.64 31.48 11.03
CA GLY A 26 -7.91 30.23 11.20
C GLY A 26 -8.82 29.00 11.30
N VAL A 27 -9.96 29.12 12.00
CA VAL A 27 -10.97 28.06 12.09
C VAL A 27 -11.70 27.87 10.76
N GLU A 28 -12.04 28.95 10.04
CA GLU A 28 -12.64 28.88 8.70
C GLU A 28 -11.72 28.17 7.70
N ALA A 29 -10.43 28.53 7.67
CA ALA A 29 -9.43 27.88 6.83
C ALA A 29 -9.33 26.37 7.14
N LEU A 30 -9.43 25.98 8.41
CA LEU A 30 -9.43 24.58 8.82
C LEU A 30 -10.68 23.83 8.34
N VAL A 31 -11.87 24.45 8.42
CA VAL A 31 -13.10 23.85 7.89
C VAL A 31 -12.96 23.64 6.39
N ALA A 32 -12.50 24.65 5.66
CA ALA A 32 -12.27 24.55 4.23
C ALA A 32 -11.28 23.42 3.90
N ALA A 33 -10.16 23.30 4.63
CA ALA A 33 -9.20 22.22 4.46
C ALA A 33 -9.81 20.83 4.78
N SER A 34 -10.64 20.73 5.82
CA SER A 34 -11.32 19.48 6.21
C SER A 34 -12.39 19.05 5.20
N GLU A 35 -13.12 20.01 4.63
CA GLU A 35 -14.09 19.76 3.56
C GLU A 35 -13.39 19.35 2.26
N ALA A 36 -12.30 20.04 1.90
CA ALA A 36 -11.47 19.65 0.75
C ALA A 36 -10.92 18.22 0.94
N GLY A 37 -10.42 17.88 2.13
CA GLY A 37 -9.95 16.53 2.44
C GLY A 37 -11.05 15.47 2.39
N PHE A 38 -12.28 15.80 2.83
CA PHE A 38 -13.43 14.90 2.72
C PHE A 38 -13.81 14.67 1.26
N THR A 39 -13.90 15.72 0.45
CA THR A 39 -14.18 15.61 -0.99
C THR A 39 -13.10 14.79 -1.70
N SER A 40 -11.82 15.01 -1.38
CA SER A 40 -10.72 14.20 -1.91
C SER A 40 -10.90 12.74 -1.56
N ALA A 41 -11.09 12.41 -0.29
CA ALA A 41 -11.26 11.03 0.16
C ALA A 41 -12.50 10.36 -0.46
N GLN A 42 -13.55 11.13 -0.74
CA GLN A 42 -14.74 10.64 -1.43
C GLN A 42 -14.46 10.38 -2.92
N ASN A 43 -13.75 11.29 -3.60
CA ASN A 43 -13.31 11.07 -4.98
C ASN A 43 -12.39 9.84 -5.07
N ASP A 44 -11.45 9.67 -4.13
CA ASP A 44 -10.54 8.52 -4.07
C ASP A 44 -11.32 7.21 -3.88
N TYR A 45 -12.36 7.22 -3.04
CA TYR A 45 -13.29 6.10 -2.87
C TYR A 45 -14.06 5.79 -4.15
N ASP A 46 -14.65 6.81 -4.80
CA ASP A 46 -15.42 6.63 -6.03
C ASP A 46 -14.52 6.12 -7.17
N MET A 47 -13.30 6.61 -7.30
CA MET A 47 -12.29 6.09 -8.23
C MET A 47 -11.98 4.63 -7.96
N ALA A 48 -11.73 4.25 -6.69
CA ALA A 48 -11.45 2.85 -6.33
C ALA A 48 -12.64 1.91 -6.65
N VAL A 49 -13.88 2.39 -6.48
CA VAL A 49 -15.09 1.65 -6.88
C VAL A 49 -15.16 1.49 -8.40
N MET A 50 -14.88 2.54 -9.17
CA MET A 50 -14.85 2.48 -10.64
C MET A 50 -13.76 1.54 -11.15
N GLU A 51 -12.58 1.56 -10.53
CA GLU A 51 -11.47 0.64 -10.86
C GLU A 51 -11.85 -0.82 -10.57
N LEU A 52 -12.51 -1.06 -9.43
CA LEU A 52 -13.03 -2.39 -9.11
C LEU A 52 -14.09 -2.81 -10.13
N ASN A 53 -15.08 -1.96 -10.42
CA ASN A 53 -16.13 -2.22 -11.42
C ASN A 53 -15.53 -2.55 -12.78
N LYS A 54 -14.53 -1.77 -13.24
CA LYS A 54 -13.77 -2.04 -14.46
C LYS A 54 -13.10 -3.41 -14.43
N LEU A 55 -12.47 -3.77 -13.31
CA LEU A 55 -11.76 -5.04 -13.16
C LEU A 55 -12.71 -6.25 -13.23
N ILE A 56 -13.91 -6.14 -12.66
CA ILE A 56 -14.91 -7.23 -12.66
C ILE A 56 -15.89 -7.16 -13.84
N GLY A 57 -15.72 -6.20 -14.75
CA GLY A 57 -16.53 -6.05 -15.96
C GLY A 57 -17.93 -5.47 -15.74
N LEU A 58 -18.15 -4.72 -14.66
CA LEU A 58 -19.38 -3.95 -14.41
C LEU A 58 -19.28 -2.53 -14.99
N GLU A 59 -20.42 -1.88 -15.19
CA GLU A 59 -20.46 -0.44 -15.54
C GLU A 59 -19.88 0.39 -14.38
N PHE A 60 -19.21 1.50 -14.71
CA PHE A 60 -18.45 2.30 -13.74
C PHE A 60 -19.29 2.77 -12.55
N ASP A 61 -20.55 3.16 -12.80
CA ASP A 61 -21.45 3.73 -11.78
C ASP A 61 -22.30 2.67 -11.05
N THR A 62 -22.00 1.38 -11.23
CA THR A 62 -22.77 0.32 -10.58
C THR A 62 -22.59 0.41 -9.05
N PRO A 63 -23.67 0.61 -8.27
CA PRO A 63 -23.55 0.75 -6.82
C PRO A 63 -23.21 -0.60 -6.19
N ILE A 64 -21.99 -0.72 -5.65
CA ILE A 64 -21.52 -1.91 -4.95
C ILE A 64 -21.57 -1.69 -3.43
N LYS A 65 -22.03 -2.71 -2.70
CA LYS A 65 -22.00 -2.73 -1.23
C LYS A 65 -20.95 -3.72 -0.76
N LEU A 66 -19.85 -3.21 -0.22
CA LEU A 66 -18.81 -4.03 0.37
C LEU A 66 -19.31 -4.63 1.69
N THR A 67 -19.30 -5.97 1.80
CA THR A 67 -19.72 -6.70 3.02
C THR A 67 -18.54 -7.10 3.91
N THR A 68 -17.32 -6.92 3.46
CA THR A 68 -16.11 -7.41 4.13
C THR A 68 -15.59 -6.42 5.17
N SER A 69 -15.21 -6.94 6.35
CA SER A 69 -14.53 -6.16 7.40
C SER A 69 -13.01 -6.26 7.23
N PHE A 70 -12.33 -5.11 7.28
CA PHE A 70 -10.87 -5.02 7.24
C PHE A 70 -10.29 -5.33 8.62
N GLU A 71 -10.23 -6.61 8.97
CA GLU A 71 -9.66 -7.05 10.25
C GLU A 71 -8.26 -7.63 10.08
N PHE A 72 -7.42 -7.40 11.09
CA PHE A 72 -6.14 -8.06 11.20
C PHE A 72 -6.35 -9.51 11.63
N VAL A 73 -6.18 -10.43 10.68
CA VAL A 73 -6.14 -11.87 10.97
C VAL A 73 -4.73 -12.36 10.70
N LYS A 74 -4.01 -12.71 11.78
CA LYS A 74 -2.66 -13.26 11.69
C LYS A 74 -2.62 -14.42 10.70
N ALA A 75 -1.66 -14.38 9.78
CA ALA A 75 -1.36 -15.50 8.92
C ALA A 75 -0.69 -16.60 9.75
N THR A 76 -1.34 -17.76 9.84
CA THR A 76 -0.75 -18.99 10.36
C THR A 76 -0.09 -19.76 9.21
N ASP A 77 1.02 -20.44 9.51
CA ASP A 77 1.61 -21.49 8.68
C ASP A 77 2.13 -21.09 7.29
N ILE A 78 2.62 -19.87 7.11
CA ILE A 78 3.33 -19.51 5.86
C ILE A 78 4.69 -20.21 5.85
N LYS A 79 4.82 -21.24 5.00
CA LYS A 79 6.08 -21.91 4.74
C LYS A 79 6.82 -21.24 3.59
N VAL A 80 7.78 -20.40 3.94
CA VAL A 80 8.56 -19.60 2.97
C VAL A 80 9.23 -20.47 1.91
N ALA A 81 9.75 -21.63 2.28
CA ALA A 81 10.41 -22.54 1.34
C ALA A 81 9.44 -23.05 0.25
N GLU A 82 8.20 -23.37 0.62
CA GLU A 82 7.16 -23.79 -0.33
C GLU A 82 6.76 -22.60 -1.22
N ALA A 83 6.59 -21.40 -0.65
CA ALA A 83 6.27 -20.20 -1.42
C ALA A 83 7.37 -19.83 -2.44
N VAL A 84 8.65 -20.01 -2.09
CA VAL A 84 9.77 -19.82 -3.02
C VAL A 84 9.72 -20.87 -4.14
N TYR A 85 9.46 -22.12 -3.81
CA TYR A 85 9.36 -23.19 -4.81
C TYR A 85 8.23 -22.92 -5.81
N GLU A 86 7.04 -22.58 -5.32
CA GLU A 86 5.89 -22.22 -6.16
C GLU A 86 6.16 -20.99 -7.02
N ALA A 87 6.80 -19.96 -6.45
CA ALA A 87 7.19 -18.77 -7.21
C ALA A 87 8.17 -19.10 -8.34
N LEU A 88 9.18 -19.95 -8.10
CA LEU A 88 10.13 -20.34 -9.14
C LEU A 88 9.49 -21.19 -10.25
N ALA A 89 8.43 -21.93 -9.94
CA ALA A 89 7.73 -22.77 -10.89
C ALA A 89 6.71 -21.98 -11.75
N ASN A 90 5.95 -21.08 -11.13
CA ASN A 90 4.76 -20.48 -11.75
C ASN A 90 4.89 -18.98 -12.08
N ASN A 91 6.04 -18.36 -11.79
CA ASN A 91 6.23 -16.94 -12.06
C ASN A 91 6.35 -16.64 -13.57
N ILE A 92 5.47 -15.77 -14.06
CA ILE A 92 5.38 -15.36 -15.47
C ILE A 92 6.67 -14.72 -16.01
N GLU A 93 7.43 -14.01 -15.18
CA GLU A 93 8.70 -13.38 -15.55
C GLU A 93 9.79 -14.42 -15.75
N ILE A 94 9.82 -15.45 -14.89
CA ILE A 94 10.74 -16.58 -15.06
C ILE A 94 10.38 -17.36 -16.33
N ILE A 95 9.09 -17.59 -16.58
CA ILE A 95 8.61 -18.24 -17.80
C ILE A 95 9.06 -17.42 -19.03
N SER A 96 8.80 -16.12 -19.05
CA SER A 96 9.21 -15.22 -20.15
C SER A 96 10.71 -15.27 -20.44
N VAL A 97 11.54 -15.24 -19.40
CA VAL A 97 13.00 -15.30 -19.56
C VAL A 97 13.48 -16.71 -19.97
N LYS A 98 12.79 -17.77 -19.57
CA LYS A 98 13.06 -19.15 -20.03
C LYS A 98 12.71 -19.33 -21.50
N GLU A 99 11.60 -18.76 -21.97
CA GLU A 99 11.24 -18.77 -23.39
C GLU A 99 12.26 -17.99 -24.24
N ASP A 100 12.69 -16.80 -23.78
CA ASP A 100 13.76 -16.02 -24.43
C ASP A 100 15.05 -16.85 -24.55
N LYS A 101 15.45 -17.55 -23.48
CA LYS A 101 16.56 -18.50 -23.52
C LYS A 101 16.36 -19.61 -24.55
N ALA A 102 15.17 -20.21 -24.63
CA ALA A 102 14.89 -21.28 -25.58
C ALA A 102 15.07 -20.80 -27.03
N VAL A 103 14.62 -19.59 -27.35
CA VAL A 103 14.86 -18.96 -28.66
C VAL A 103 16.36 -18.78 -28.92
N LYS A 104 17.12 -18.24 -27.96
CA LYS A 104 18.58 -18.03 -28.11
C LYS A 104 19.37 -19.33 -28.22
N GLN A 105 18.91 -20.39 -27.57
CA GLN A 105 19.48 -21.72 -27.71
C GLN A 105 19.30 -22.27 -29.12
N VAL A 106 18.09 -22.16 -29.70
CA VAL A 106 17.82 -22.60 -31.07
C VAL A 106 18.59 -21.77 -32.10
N GLU A 107 18.73 -20.46 -31.89
CA GLU A 107 19.57 -19.57 -32.73
C GLU A 107 21.03 -20.03 -32.72
N PHE A 108 21.58 -20.35 -31.55
CA PHE A 108 22.96 -20.84 -31.41
C PHE A 108 23.15 -22.21 -32.05
N GLU A 109 22.21 -23.15 -31.85
CA GLU A 109 22.26 -24.48 -32.50
C GLU A 109 22.20 -24.38 -34.03
N THR A 110 21.40 -23.45 -34.55
CA THR A 110 21.33 -23.17 -35.99
C THR A 110 22.66 -22.59 -36.49
N ALA A 111 23.23 -21.62 -35.76
CA ALA A 111 24.55 -21.08 -36.07
C ALA A 111 25.63 -22.18 -36.05
N GLN A 112 25.59 -23.11 -35.10
CA GLN A 112 26.56 -24.22 -35.02
C GLN A 112 26.45 -25.18 -36.21
N LYS A 113 25.24 -25.41 -36.75
CA LYS A 113 25.01 -26.32 -37.89
C LYS A 113 25.41 -25.71 -39.23
N PHE A 114 25.16 -24.40 -39.42
CA PHE A 114 25.27 -23.76 -40.74
C PHE A 114 26.42 -22.76 -40.86
N LEU A 115 27.02 -22.32 -39.74
CA LEU A 115 28.11 -21.35 -39.73
C LEU A 115 29.39 -22.00 -39.17
N GLY A 116 30.51 -21.77 -39.83
CA GLY A 116 31.81 -22.22 -39.34
C GLY A 116 32.23 -21.45 -38.08
N GLY A 117 32.90 -22.14 -37.15
CA GLY A 117 33.52 -21.51 -35.98
C GLY A 117 34.50 -20.42 -36.42
N GLY A 118 34.19 -19.15 -36.10
CA GLY A 118 34.94 -17.97 -36.55
C GLY A 118 34.09 -16.92 -37.26
N ALA A 119 32.87 -17.25 -37.69
CA ALA A 119 31.92 -16.24 -38.16
C ALA A 119 31.45 -15.36 -36.99
N THR A 120 31.42 -14.04 -37.18
CA THR A 120 30.92 -13.09 -36.16
C THR A 120 29.53 -13.47 -35.65
N SER A 121 28.67 -13.98 -36.55
CA SER A 121 27.32 -14.46 -36.22
C SER A 121 27.30 -15.69 -35.30
N TYR A 122 28.32 -16.57 -35.36
CA TYR A 122 28.44 -17.71 -34.46
C TYR A 122 28.80 -17.25 -33.03
N GLU A 123 29.82 -16.40 -32.91
CA GLU A 123 30.22 -15.86 -31.61
C GLU A 123 29.11 -15.00 -30.99
N SER A 124 28.41 -14.19 -31.80
CA SER A 124 27.27 -13.41 -31.29
C SER A 124 26.14 -14.29 -30.76
N ALA A 125 25.82 -15.40 -31.45
CA ALA A 125 24.78 -16.33 -31.00
C ALA A 125 25.20 -17.06 -29.70
N LYS A 126 26.48 -17.44 -29.58
CA LYS A 126 27.04 -18.01 -28.36
C LYS A 126 26.93 -17.05 -27.18
N TYR A 127 27.36 -15.80 -27.34
CA TYR A 127 27.26 -14.80 -26.27
C TYR A 127 25.81 -14.46 -25.93
N ALA A 128 24.90 -14.44 -26.92
CA ALA A 128 23.47 -14.23 -26.69
C ALA A 128 22.84 -15.37 -25.86
N GLN A 129 23.18 -16.62 -26.16
CA GLN A 129 22.76 -17.79 -25.39
C GLN A 129 23.29 -17.70 -23.94
N GLN A 130 24.57 -17.37 -23.76
CA GLN A 130 25.18 -17.23 -22.44
C GLN A 130 24.55 -16.08 -21.63
N ALA A 131 24.26 -14.95 -22.29
CA ALA A 131 23.57 -13.83 -21.66
C ALA A 131 22.15 -14.22 -21.22
N ALA A 132 21.43 -14.99 -22.03
CA ALA A 132 20.10 -15.50 -21.68
C ALA A 132 20.17 -16.49 -20.48
N ASP A 133 21.17 -17.36 -20.42
CA ASP A 133 21.43 -18.23 -19.27
C ASP A 133 21.65 -17.45 -17.97
N ILE A 134 22.47 -16.40 -18.03
CA ILE A 134 22.71 -15.50 -16.89
C ILE A 134 21.41 -14.80 -16.49
N LYS A 135 20.61 -14.37 -17.46
CA LYS A 135 19.33 -13.69 -17.24
C LYS A 135 18.32 -14.60 -16.52
N VAL A 136 18.20 -15.87 -16.90
CA VAL A 136 17.35 -16.84 -16.18
C VAL A 136 17.80 -16.98 -14.73
N LYS A 137 19.09 -17.25 -14.50
CA LYS A 137 19.63 -17.43 -13.14
C LYS A 137 19.42 -16.19 -12.28
N LYS A 138 19.63 -15.00 -12.86
CA LYS A 138 19.39 -13.72 -12.19
C LYS A 138 17.91 -13.57 -11.83
N GLN A 139 17.00 -13.83 -12.76
CA GLN A 139 15.55 -13.72 -12.51
C GLN A 139 15.08 -14.69 -11.42
N GLU A 140 15.60 -15.92 -11.39
CA GLU A 140 15.32 -16.91 -10.34
C GLU A 140 15.82 -16.42 -8.97
N GLN A 141 17.04 -15.87 -8.90
CA GLN A 141 17.60 -15.29 -7.68
C GLN A 141 16.81 -14.07 -7.19
N ASP A 142 16.46 -13.16 -8.10
CA ASP A 142 15.71 -11.94 -7.80
C ASP A 142 14.30 -12.30 -7.29
N THR A 143 13.65 -13.28 -7.91
CA THR A 143 12.34 -13.79 -7.47
C THR A 143 12.43 -14.43 -6.07
N ALA A 144 13.42 -15.31 -5.85
CA ALA A 144 13.60 -15.95 -4.55
C ALA A 144 13.92 -14.93 -3.44
N LEU A 145 14.70 -13.89 -3.76
CA LEU A 145 14.99 -12.80 -2.83
C LEU A 145 13.74 -11.98 -2.53
N ALA A 146 12.94 -11.66 -3.55
CA ALA A 146 11.69 -10.91 -3.40
C ALA A 146 10.72 -11.64 -2.46
N VAL A 147 10.49 -12.94 -2.65
CA VAL A 147 9.63 -13.75 -1.77
C VAL A 147 10.12 -13.73 -0.32
N LYS A 148 11.43 -13.87 -0.11
CA LYS A 148 12.02 -13.82 1.25
C LYS A 148 11.87 -12.45 1.88
N LYS A 149 12.10 -11.37 1.12
CA LYS A 149 11.92 -9.99 1.58
C LYS A 149 10.46 -9.73 1.97
N ASP A 150 9.53 -10.12 1.12
CA ASP A 150 8.09 -10.03 1.37
C ASP A 150 7.71 -10.74 2.67
N TYR A 151 8.26 -11.92 2.93
CA TYR A 151 7.98 -12.64 4.17
C TYR A 151 8.51 -11.89 5.41
N LEU A 152 9.73 -11.35 5.35
CA LEU A 152 10.28 -10.55 6.44
C LEU A 152 9.46 -9.27 6.67
N THR A 153 8.99 -8.64 5.59
CA THR A 153 8.08 -7.48 5.66
C THR A 153 6.74 -7.85 6.28
N LEU A 154 6.21 -9.03 6.01
CA LEU A 154 4.98 -9.52 6.66
C LEU A 154 5.16 -9.66 8.17
N LEU A 155 6.28 -10.25 8.60
CA LEU A 155 6.61 -10.38 10.03
C LEU A 155 6.82 -9.03 10.71
N SER A 156 7.47 -8.08 10.04
CA SER A 156 7.66 -6.73 10.61
C SER A 156 6.34 -5.98 10.71
N LEU A 157 5.47 -6.08 9.69
CA LEU A 157 4.12 -5.49 9.72
C LEU A 157 3.26 -6.02 10.87
N GLU A 158 3.39 -7.30 11.24
CA GLU A 158 2.71 -7.84 12.42
C GLU A 158 3.11 -7.08 13.71
N GLN A 159 4.41 -6.81 13.88
CA GLN A 159 4.90 -6.03 15.02
C GLN A 159 4.45 -4.56 14.95
N VAL A 160 4.49 -3.96 13.76
CA VAL A 160 4.02 -2.58 13.54
C VAL A 160 2.53 -2.45 13.85
N ILE A 161 1.70 -3.41 13.46
CA ILE A 161 0.26 -3.42 13.78
C ILE A 161 0.05 -3.49 15.29
N ASN A 162 0.78 -4.35 16.00
CA ASN A 162 0.67 -4.44 17.45
C ASN A 162 1.11 -3.15 18.15
N TRP A 163 2.16 -2.49 17.65
CA TRP A 163 2.59 -1.19 18.14
C TRP A 163 1.55 -0.10 17.84
N ASN A 164 1.04 -0.02 16.61
CA ASN A 164 0.01 0.94 16.20
C ASN A 164 -1.28 0.79 17.00
N LYS A 165 -1.69 -0.45 17.34
CA LYS A 165 -2.85 -0.69 18.23
C LYS A 165 -2.65 -0.01 19.59
N LYS A 166 -1.49 -0.22 20.22
CA LYS A 166 -1.15 0.42 21.50
C LYS A 166 -1.03 1.95 21.37
N GLU A 167 -0.50 2.44 20.24
CA GLU A 167 -0.41 3.87 19.98
C GLU A 167 -1.81 4.50 19.85
N VAL A 168 -2.75 3.84 19.17
CA VAL A 168 -4.15 4.28 19.10
C VAL A 168 -4.79 4.33 20.49
N GLU A 169 -4.61 3.29 21.32
CA GLU A 169 -5.09 3.27 22.71
C GLU A 169 -4.52 4.45 23.52
N LYS A 170 -3.21 4.70 23.39
CA LYS A 170 -2.54 5.84 24.05
C LYS A 170 -3.13 7.17 23.62
N GLN A 171 -3.28 7.41 22.32
CA GLN A 171 -3.82 8.67 21.80
C GLN A 171 -5.30 8.85 22.13
N GLN A 172 -6.05 7.75 22.22
CA GLN A 172 -7.44 7.79 22.63
C GLN A 172 -7.58 8.25 24.08
N GLU A 173 -6.75 7.72 24.98
CA GLU A 173 -6.73 8.19 26.37
C GLU A 173 -6.23 9.63 26.47
N ASN A 174 -5.23 10.01 25.68
CA ASN A 174 -4.73 11.39 25.62
C ASN A 174 -5.85 12.37 25.21
N GLN A 175 -6.57 12.06 24.13
CA GLN A 175 -7.71 12.84 23.66
C GLN A 175 -8.79 12.96 24.74
N ARG A 176 -9.09 11.86 25.45
CA ARG A 176 -10.05 11.85 26.57
C ARG A 176 -9.62 12.78 27.70
N ILE A 177 -8.35 12.72 28.10
CA ILE A 177 -7.78 13.58 29.15
C ILE A 177 -7.89 15.06 28.76
N PHE A 178 -7.50 15.42 27.54
CA PHE A 178 -7.60 16.80 27.07
C PHE A 178 -9.06 17.28 26.99
N ALA A 179 -9.98 16.42 26.54
CA ALA A 179 -11.40 16.75 26.54
C ALA A 179 -11.94 17.00 27.96
N LEU A 180 -11.52 16.21 28.96
CA LEU A 180 -11.87 16.42 30.36
C LEU A 180 -11.27 17.71 30.93
N LYS A 181 -9.99 17.98 30.66
CA LYS A 181 -9.33 19.22 31.10
C LYS A 181 -9.98 20.46 30.49
N TYR A 182 -10.36 20.41 29.21
CA TYR A 182 -11.08 21.50 28.55
C TYR A 182 -12.44 21.76 29.21
N LYS A 183 -13.20 20.72 29.54
CA LYS A 183 -14.46 20.85 30.31
C LYS A 183 -14.26 21.47 31.69
N ALA A 184 -13.11 21.22 32.32
CA ALA A 184 -12.74 21.82 33.60
C ALA A 184 -12.11 23.22 33.47
N GLY A 185 -11.97 23.77 32.25
CA GLY A 185 -11.30 25.05 32.01
C GLY A 185 -9.77 25.02 32.13
N LEU A 186 -9.17 23.83 32.25
CA LEU A 186 -7.73 23.61 32.46
C LEU A 186 -6.96 23.33 31.15
N ALA A 187 -7.65 23.31 30.01
CA ALA A 187 -7.03 23.18 28.69
C ALA A 187 -7.77 24.06 27.68
N THR A 188 -7.11 24.34 26.56
CA THR A 188 -7.68 25.14 25.48
C THR A 188 -8.36 24.25 24.44
N GLY A 189 -9.21 24.86 23.59
CA GLY A 189 -9.76 24.15 22.43
C GLY A 189 -8.68 23.68 21.46
N GLN A 190 -7.53 24.35 21.41
CA GLN A 190 -6.40 23.95 20.58
C GLN A 190 -5.75 22.64 21.06
N ASP A 191 -5.66 22.44 22.37
CA ASP A 191 -5.10 21.21 22.95
C ASP A 191 -5.97 19.99 22.62
N VAL A 192 -7.30 20.13 22.75
CA VAL A 192 -8.26 19.08 22.37
C VAL A 192 -8.18 18.77 20.88
N ARG A 193 -8.06 19.81 20.04
CA ARG A 193 -7.89 19.63 18.59
C ARG A 193 -6.62 18.87 18.25
N LYS A 194 -5.49 19.26 18.84
CA LYS A 194 -4.21 18.56 18.63
C LYS A 194 -4.30 17.09 19.02
N ALA A 195 -4.83 16.79 20.20
CA ALA A 195 -5.00 15.41 20.65
C ALA A 195 -5.96 14.60 19.75
N THR A 196 -6.96 15.26 19.15
CA THR A 196 -7.86 14.63 18.18
C THR A 196 -7.14 14.32 16.86
N ILE A 197 -6.35 15.26 16.34
CA ILE A 197 -5.53 15.05 15.13
C ILE A 197 -4.53 13.91 15.35
N ASP A 198 -3.88 13.88 16.52
CA ASP A 198 -2.91 12.83 16.87
C ASP A 198 -3.58 11.43 16.93
N LEU A 199 -4.80 11.35 17.48
CA LEU A 199 -5.60 10.12 17.48
C LEU A 199 -5.99 9.67 16.06
N GLU A 200 -6.48 10.58 15.23
CA GLU A 200 -6.85 10.26 13.85
C GLU A 200 -5.63 9.84 13.02
N SER A 201 -4.48 10.49 13.20
CA SER A 201 -3.23 10.08 12.56
C SER A 201 -2.78 8.67 13.01
N ALA A 202 -2.90 8.35 14.30
CA ALA A 202 -2.59 7.00 14.79
C ALA A 202 -3.53 5.94 14.21
N ARG A 203 -4.82 6.25 14.08
CA ARG A 203 -5.81 5.35 13.46
C ARG A 203 -5.53 5.13 11.98
N GLN A 204 -5.16 6.18 11.25
CA GLN A 204 -4.78 6.09 9.85
C GLN A 204 -3.57 5.16 9.66
N LYS A 205 -2.52 5.32 10.46
CA LYS A 205 -1.34 4.43 10.42
C LYS A 205 -1.68 2.98 10.74
N LEU A 206 -2.59 2.74 11.69
CA LEU A 206 -3.07 1.39 11.99
C LEU A 206 -3.81 0.79 10.78
N ALA A 207 -4.72 1.54 10.16
CA ALA A 207 -5.47 1.10 9.00
C ALA A 207 -4.55 0.78 7.81
N GLU A 208 -3.57 1.65 7.52
CA GLU A 208 -2.57 1.44 6.47
C GLU A 208 -1.74 0.16 6.72
N ALA A 209 -1.29 -0.05 7.96
CA ALA A 209 -0.54 -1.26 8.31
C ALA A 209 -1.36 -2.54 8.13
N ILE A 210 -2.64 -2.52 8.51
CA ILE A 210 -3.56 -3.66 8.31
C ILE A 210 -3.80 -3.92 6.82
N TYR A 211 -4.01 -2.88 6.03
CA TYR A 211 -4.15 -2.98 4.58
C TYR A 211 -2.92 -3.62 3.94
N ASN A 212 -1.73 -3.07 4.21
CA ASN A 212 -0.47 -3.59 3.68
C ASN A 212 -0.24 -5.06 4.08
N TYR A 213 -0.55 -5.42 5.33
CA TYR A 213 -0.47 -6.80 5.80
C TYR A 213 -1.41 -7.74 5.06
N ASN A 214 -2.67 -7.34 4.87
CA ASN A 214 -3.68 -8.16 4.20
C ASN A 214 -3.38 -8.34 2.70
N THR A 215 -2.87 -7.30 2.03
CA THR A 215 -2.40 -7.38 0.64
C THR A 215 -1.23 -8.35 0.51
N LEU A 216 -0.24 -8.25 1.39
CA LEU A 216 0.92 -9.13 1.39
C LEU A 216 0.54 -10.58 1.74
N LYS A 217 -0.34 -10.77 2.72
CA LYS A 217 -0.93 -12.08 3.05
C LYS A 217 -1.64 -12.69 1.83
N SER A 218 -2.38 -11.88 1.08
CA SER A 218 -3.06 -12.33 -0.14
C SER A 218 -2.04 -12.71 -1.22
N LYS A 219 -0.94 -11.97 -1.35
CA LYS A 219 0.18 -12.29 -2.24
C LYS A 219 0.72 -13.70 -1.97
N PHE A 220 0.95 -14.04 -0.71
CA PHE A 220 1.37 -15.39 -0.30
C PHE A 220 0.30 -16.45 -0.53
N LYS A 221 -0.98 -16.14 -0.25
CA LYS A 221 -2.09 -17.10 -0.43
C LYS A 221 -2.28 -17.52 -1.89
N TYR A 222 -2.11 -16.58 -2.83
CA TYR A 222 -2.34 -16.85 -4.26
C TYR A 222 -1.04 -17.11 -5.04
N GLY A 223 0.13 -17.08 -4.38
CA GLY A 223 1.43 -17.31 -5.03
C GLY A 223 1.81 -16.25 -6.07
N ILE A 224 1.24 -15.04 -5.99
CA ILE A 224 1.41 -14.00 -7.01
C ILE A 224 2.65 -13.16 -6.70
N PHE A 225 3.82 -13.59 -7.15
CA PHE A 225 5.10 -12.88 -6.92
C PHE A 225 5.62 -12.20 -8.17
N VAL A 226 4.84 -11.30 -8.77
CA VAL A 226 5.29 -10.53 -9.94
C VAL A 226 6.19 -9.38 -9.47
N THR A 227 7.38 -9.21 -10.07
CA THR A 227 8.36 -8.17 -9.72
C THR A 227 8.26 -6.91 -10.60
N GLY A 228 7.53 -6.97 -11.72
CA GLY A 228 7.23 -5.88 -12.64
C GLY A 228 5.76 -5.84 -13.05
N SER A 229 5.18 -4.63 -13.12
CA SER A 229 3.81 -4.32 -13.57
C SER A 229 2.63 -4.71 -12.66
N GLY A 230 2.79 -4.61 -11.34
CA GLY A 230 1.65 -4.64 -10.40
C GLY A 230 1.82 -3.84 -9.11
N ALA A 231 3.05 -3.43 -8.78
CA ALA A 231 3.35 -2.73 -7.52
C ALA A 231 3.43 -1.20 -7.64
N ALA A 232 3.12 -0.64 -8.81
CA ALA A 232 3.22 0.81 -9.09
C ALA A 232 1.86 1.42 -9.44
N ALA A 233 0.85 1.25 -8.59
CA ALA A 233 -0.42 2.00 -8.66
C ALA A 233 -1.26 1.90 -7.37
N ILE A 234 -0.64 1.81 -6.19
CA ILE A 234 -1.36 1.91 -4.91
C ILE A 234 -0.50 2.74 -3.96
N GLY A 235 -0.52 4.04 -4.19
CA GLY A 235 0.33 4.99 -3.48
C GLY A 235 0.63 6.20 -4.33
N GLY A 236 -0.41 6.95 -4.68
CA GLY A 236 -0.37 8.26 -5.31
C GLY A 236 -1.66 8.98 -4.95
#